data_AF-A0A7W4LXV1-F1
#
_entry.id   AF-A0A7W4LXV1-F1
#
_cell.length_a   1.000
_cell.length_b   1.000
_cell.length_c   1.000
_cell.angle_alpha   90.00
_cell.angle_beta   90.00
_cell.angle_gamma   90.00
#
_symmetry.space_group_name_H-M   'P 1'
#
loop_
_entity.id
_entity.type
_entity.pdbx_description
1 polymer ?
#
loop_
_entity_poly.entity_id
_entity_poly.type
_entity_poly.pdbx_seq_one_letter_code
_entity_poly.pdbx_strand_id
1 'polypeptide(L)'
;MNLNEFLKTDRQNAERKIKSMEFLLQDLIPDAIQDGDFDGCLEMIETLKQHCEELKRMHHPIQVVQLREIATRFFNRGINVELIRRPGS
;
A
#
# COMPACT_ATOMS: atom_id res chain seq x y z
N MET A 1 3.44 13.51 0.44
CA MET A 1 3.58 12.33 1.32
C MET A 1 5.05 11.91 1.38
N ASN A 2 5.54 11.37 2.51
CA ASN A 2 6.96 11.01 2.64
C ASN A 2 7.20 9.56 2.17
N LEU A 3 7.85 9.38 1.02
CA LEU A 3 8.15 8.06 0.44
C LEU A 3 9.13 7.20 1.28
N ASN A 4 9.76 7.77 2.32
CA ASN A 4 10.60 7.03 3.26
C ASN A 4 9.80 6.19 4.26
N GLU A 5 8.48 6.37 4.32
CA GLU A 5 7.58 5.59 5.18
C GLU A 5 7.19 4.24 4.56
N PHE A 6 7.62 3.99 3.32
CA PHE A 6 7.42 2.73 2.60
C PHE A 6 8.66 1.84 2.68
N LEU A 7 8.44 0.52 2.66
CA LEU A 7 9.53 -0.43 2.40
C LEU A 7 10.19 -0.11 1.04
N LYS A 8 11.50 -0.32 0.92
CA LYS A 8 12.24 -0.06 -0.33
C LYS A 8 11.62 -0.79 -1.53
N THR A 9 11.09 -1.99 -1.32
CA THR A 9 10.39 -2.81 -2.34
C THR A 9 9.08 -2.18 -2.79
N ASP A 10 8.41 -1.44 -1.91
CA ASP A 10 7.08 -0.91 -2.15
C ASP A 10 7.11 0.54 -2.64
N ARG A 11 8.24 1.23 -2.48
CA ARG A 11 8.41 2.65 -2.83
C ARG A 11 8.09 2.93 -4.30
N GLN A 12 8.58 2.12 -5.23
CA GLN A 12 8.28 2.29 -6.66
C GLN A 12 6.79 2.05 -6.97
N ASN A 13 6.16 1.10 -6.29
CA ASN A 13 4.74 0.83 -6.45
C ASN A 13 3.89 1.98 -5.89
N ALA A 14 4.23 2.47 -4.70
CA ALA A 14 3.59 3.63 -4.08
C ALA A 14 3.70 4.89 -4.96
N GLU A 15 4.89 5.15 -5.53
CA GLU A 15 5.10 6.28 -6.43
C GLU A 15 4.24 6.19 -7.70
N ARG A 16 4.15 4.99 -8.32
CA ARG A 16 3.28 4.78 -9.49
C ARG A 16 1.81 5.00 -9.15
N LYS A 17 1.34 4.54 -7.99
CA LYS A 17 -0.04 4.75 -7.54
C LYS A 17 -0.34 6.22 -7.30
N ILE A 18 0.57 6.95 -6.65
CA ILE A 18 0.41 8.39 -6.44
C ILE A 18 0.30 9.12 -7.78
N LYS A 19 1.19 8.84 -8.74
CA LYS A 19 1.12 9.42 -10.10
C LYS A 19 -0.19 9.09 -10.81
N SER A 20 -0.67 7.85 -10.70
CA SER A 20 -1.95 7.44 -11.27
C SER A 20 -3.13 8.19 -10.63
N MET A 21 -3.09 8.41 -9.31
CA MET A 21 -4.11 9.16 -8.60
C MET A 21 -4.12 10.64 -9.00
N GLU A 22 -2.93 11.24 -9.17
CA GLU A 22 -2.78 12.63 -9.66
C GLU A 22 -3.40 12.77 -11.06
N PHE A 23 -3.11 11.85 -11.97
CA PHE A 23 -3.69 11.83 -13.32
C PHE A 23 -5.22 11.67 -13.29
N LEU A 24 -5.76 10.76 -12.47
CA LEU A 24 -7.20 10.59 -12.33
C LEU A 24 -7.87 11.87 -11.81
N LEU A 25 -7.28 12.53 -10.81
CA LEU A 25 -7.86 13.72 -10.17
C LEU A 25 -7.74 14.99 -11.00
N GLN A 26 -6.64 15.14 -11.75
CA GLN A 26 -6.35 16.39 -12.47
C GLN A 26 -6.86 16.37 -13.90
N ASP A 27 -6.84 15.21 -14.56
CA ASP A 27 -7.15 15.10 -15.97
C ASP A 27 -8.50 14.41 -16.19
N LEU A 28 -8.65 13.16 -15.72
CA LEU A 28 -9.78 12.34 -16.17
C LEU A 28 -11.13 12.63 -15.48
N ILE A 29 -11.15 12.77 -14.16
CA ILE A 29 -12.38 13.02 -13.40
C ILE A 29 -13.01 14.38 -13.78
N PRO A 30 -12.24 15.48 -13.89
CA PRO A 30 -12.78 16.76 -14.34
C PRO A 30 -13.40 16.70 -15.74
N ASP A 31 -12.74 16.02 -16.68
CA ASP A 31 -13.23 15.86 -18.06
C ASP A 31 -14.56 15.09 -18.09
N ALA A 32 -14.66 13.97 -17.36
CA ALA A 32 -15.91 13.21 -17.28
C ALA A 32 -17.06 14.01 -16.66
N ILE A 33 -16.79 14.87 -15.68
CA ILE A 33 -17.81 15.77 -15.11
C ILE A 33 -18.26 16.81 -16.15
N GLN A 34 -17.34 17.36 -16.93
CA GLN A 34 -17.66 18.34 -17.98
C GLN A 34 -18.49 17.72 -19.11
N ASP A 35 -18.17 16.47 -19.49
CA ASP A 35 -18.86 15.72 -20.54
C ASP A 35 -20.19 15.09 -20.06
N GLY A 36 -20.49 15.18 -18.76
CA GLY A 36 -21.68 14.58 -18.15
C GLY A 36 -21.61 13.05 -18.05
N ASP A 37 -20.42 12.47 -18.19
CA ASP A 37 -20.17 11.04 -18.00
C ASP A 37 -20.02 10.72 -16.51
N PHE A 38 -21.16 10.69 -15.81
CA PHE A 38 -21.18 10.41 -14.37
C PHE A 38 -20.84 8.95 -14.05
N ASP A 39 -21.14 8.01 -14.93
CA ASP A 39 -20.79 6.60 -14.73
C ASP A 39 -19.26 6.41 -14.82
N GLY A 40 -18.61 6.97 -15.84
CA GLY A 40 -17.15 6.97 -15.94
C GLY A 40 -16.48 7.69 -14.77
N CYS A 41 -17.07 8.80 -14.29
CA CYS A 41 -16.61 9.49 -13.09
C CYS A 41 -16.64 8.59 -11.84
N LEU A 42 -17.72 7.82 -11.64
CA LEU A 42 -17.83 6.89 -10.50
C LEU A 42 -16.79 5.77 -10.57
N GLU A 43 -16.57 5.17 -11.74
CA GLU A 43 -15.55 4.13 -11.93
C GLU A 43 -14.14 4.64 -11.58
N MET A 44 -13.83 5.88 -11.98
CA MET A 44 -12.55 6.52 -11.66
C MET A 44 -12.39 6.83 -10.17
N ILE A 45 -13.47 7.26 -9.51
CA ILE A 45 -13.49 7.48 -8.05
C ILE A 45 -13.28 6.16 -7.29
N GLU A 46 -13.88 5.05 -7.75
CA GLU A 46 -13.65 3.74 -7.15
C GLU A 46 -12.18 3.30 -7.29
N THR A 47 -11.58 3.54 -8.46
CA THR A 47 -10.16 3.29 -8.69
C THR A 47 -9.28 4.13 -7.76
N LEU A 48 -9.59 5.43 -7.61
CA LEU A 48 -8.90 6.34 -6.69
C LEU A 48 -8.98 5.85 -5.24
N LYS A 49 -10.18 5.40 -4.81
CA LYS A 49 -10.41 4.83 -3.49
C LYS A 49 -9.56 3.57 -3.28
N GLN A 50 -9.50 2.68 -4.26
CA GLN A 50 -8.68 1.47 -4.17
C GLN A 50 -7.19 1.81 -4.00
N HIS A 51 -6.66 2.78 -4.75
CA HIS A 51 -5.27 3.23 -4.58
C HIS A 51 -5.01 3.84 -3.19
N CYS A 52 -5.95 4.61 -2.65
CA CYS A 52 -5.85 5.13 -1.27
C CYS A 52 -5.75 4.00 -0.25
N GLU A 53 -6.60 2.96 -0.37
CA GLU A 53 -6.58 1.82 0.54
C GLU A 53 -5.28 1.02 0.45
N GLU A 54 -4.78 0.81 -0.76
CA GLU A 54 -3.51 0.10 -1.01
C GLU A 54 -2.32 0.86 -0.43
N LEU A 55 -2.26 2.19 -0.63
CA LEU A 55 -1.22 3.03 -0.04
C LEU A 55 -1.28 3.02 1.49
N LYS A 56 -2.48 3.06 2.08
CA LYS A 56 -2.68 2.94 3.53
C LYS A 56 -2.18 1.59 4.06
N ARG A 57 -2.41 0.50 3.33
CA ARG A 57 -1.90 -0.84 3.67
C ARG A 57 -0.38 -0.92 3.56
N MET A 58 0.23 -0.28 2.57
CA MET A 58 1.69 -0.25 2.42
C MET A 58 2.37 0.64 3.48
N HIS A 59 1.71 1.72 3.90
CA HIS A 59 2.19 2.62 4.95
C HIS A 59 2.18 1.98 6.35
N HIS A 60 1.26 1.06 6.60
CA HIS A 60 1.32 0.18 7.77
C HIS A 60 2.06 -1.11 7.41
N PRO A 61 3.34 -1.30 7.79
CA PRO A 61 3.99 -2.59 7.64
C PRO A 61 3.40 -3.56 8.68
N ILE A 62 2.18 -4.04 8.41
CA ILE A 62 1.41 -4.94 9.28
C ILE A 62 2.23 -6.19 9.62
N GLN A 63 3.21 -6.58 8.80
CA GLN A 63 3.93 -7.84 8.97
C GLN A 63 5.28 -7.74 9.70
N VAL A 64 6.02 -6.62 9.60
CA VAL A 64 7.36 -6.52 10.22
C VAL A 64 7.26 -6.20 11.72
N VAL A 65 6.27 -5.38 12.11
CA VAL A 65 6.00 -5.08 13.52
C VAL A 65 5.45 -6.32 14.24
N GLN A 66 4.60 -7.10 13.57
CA GLN A 66 4.01 -8.31 14.14
C GLN A 66 5.05 -9.42 14.36
N LEU A 67 5.98 -9.66 13.44
CA LEU A 67 6.98 -10.72 13.61
C LEU A 67 7.85 -10.52 14.84
N ARG A 68 8.28 -9.27 15.09
CA ARG A 68 9.09 -8.95 16.29
C ARG A 68 8.27 -9.14 17.56
N GLU A 69 7.04 -8.63 17.62
CA GLU A 69 6.17 -8.83 18.79
C GLU A 69 5.84 -10.31 19.04
N ILE A 70 5.56 -11.06 17.97
CA ILE A 70 5.26 -12.50 18.03
C ILE A 70 6.48 -13.26 18.53
N ALA A 71 7.68 -12.97 18.01
CA ALA A 71 8.93 -13.58 18.48
C ALA A 71 9.20 -13.24 19.95
N THR A 72 8.96 -11.99 20.38
CA THR A 72 9.08 -11.60 21.80
C THR A 72 8.08 -12.34 22.69
N ARG A 73 6.83 -12.54 22.25
CA ARG A 73 5.83 -13.32 23.00
C ARG A 73 6.22 -14.80 23.14
N PHE A 74 6.80 -15.39 22.10
CA PHE A 74 7.33 -16.76 22.17
C PHE A 74 8.52 -16.87 23.11
N PHE A 75 9.48 -15.93 23.02
CA PHE A 75 10.63 -15.88 23.91
C PHE A 75 10.21 -15.76 25.39
N ASN A 76 9.26 -14.88 25.70
CA ASN A 76 8.72 -14.72 27.06
C ASN A 76 8.00 -15.97 27.60
N ARG A 77 7.61 -16.89 26.72
CA ARG A 77 7.03 -18.20 27.07
C ARG A 77 8.07 -19.33 27.08
N GLY A 78 9.35 -19.02 26.94
CA GLY A 78 10.44 -20.00 26.87
C GLY A 78 10.49 -20.77 25.55
N ILE A 79 9.78 -20.31 24.52
CA ILE A 79 9.78 -20.92 23.19
C ILE A 79 10.84 -20.21 22.35
N ASN A 80 11.89 -20.94 21.99
CA ASN A 80 12.97 -20.39 21.18
C ASN A 80 12.56 -20.36 19.70
N VAL A 81 12.74 -19.22 19.03
CA VAL A 81 12.35 -19.02 17.63
C VAL A 81 13.61 -18.73 16.84
N GLU A 82 13.94 -19.61 15.89
CA GLU A 82 15.05 -19.41 14.96
C GLU A 82 14.55 -19.13 13.54
N LEU A 83 15.30 -18.30 12.83
CA LEU A 83 14.98 -17.92 11.47
C LEU A 83 15.50 -19.00 10.50
N ILE A 84 14.61 -19.85 10.02
CA ILE A 84 14.95 -20.87 9.01
C ILE A 84 15.11 -20.17 7.65
N ARG A 85 16.33 -20.15 7.10
CA ARG A 85 16.55 -19.79 5.69
C ARG A 85 16.36 -21.02 4.82
N ARG A 86 15.74 -20.86 3.64
CA ARG A 86 15.70 -21.97 2.66
C ARG A 86 17.13 -22.24 2.17
N PRO A 87 17.57 -23.51 2.12
CA PRO A 87 18.83 -23.84 1.47
C PRO A 87 18.70 -23.54 -0.03
N GLY A 88 19.50 -22.58 -0.53
CA GLY A 88 19.61 -22.27 -1.95
C GLY A 88 19.21 -20.84 -2.41
N SER A 89 18.98 -19.89 -1.50
CA SER A 89 18.78 -18.47 -1.83
C SER A 89 20.07 -17.65 -1.77
#